data_AF-X1AX60-F1
#
_entry.id   AF-X1AX60-F1
#
_cell.length_a   1.000
_cell.length_b   1.000
_cell.length_c   1.000
_cell.angle_alpha   90.00
_cell.angle_beta   90.00
_cell.angle_gamma   90.00
#
_symmetry.space_group_name_H-M   'P 1'
#
loop_
_entity.id
_entity.type
_entity.pdbx_description
1 polymer ?
#
loop_
_entity_poly.entity_id
_entity_poly.type
_entity_poly.pdbx_seq_one_letter_code
_entity_poly.pdbx_strand_id
1 'polypeptide(L)'
;PKYKFKNWKTTETRGIKVTNELRRKRSEEIVKELINHNKWKTHGRSLKIEDLERIGLKINYIDKGSELGDIVNRIQTIIWMLYNSTGIFKIFATEREKIFATATPISQVKKTPLRHGKMDVVKIQIKCEKCGEIHKIYAKFIPNPKIDQDLQKEGFVSFPKDAKLVCECGYEIDLTGIRNEIETKAKRKIIF
;
A
#
# COMPACT_ATOMS: atom_id res chain seq x y z
N PRO A 1 2.67 30.56 3.36
CA PRO A 1 3.32 31.51 4.30
C PRO A 1 4.72 31.91 3.82
N LYS A 2 4.96 33.19 3.50
CA LYS A 2 6.22 33.64 2.86
C LYS A 2 7.46 33.58 3.78
N TYR A 3 7.28 33.47 5.10
CA TYR A 3 8.38 33.43 6.09
C TYR A 3 8.08 32.52 7.29
N LYS A 4 9.06 31.72 7.73
CA LYS A 4 8.95 30.74 8.86
C LYS A 4 8.68 31.39 10.22
N PHE A 5 9.14 32.62 10.47
CA PHE A 5 8.98 33.32 11.77
C PHE A 5 7.82 34.33 11.82
N LYS A 6 6.91 34.33 10.84
CA LYS A 6 5.83 35.34 10.73
C LYS A 6 4.93 35.39 11.98
N ASN A 7 4.67 34.23 12.58
CA ASN A 7 3.75 34.11 13.71
C ASN A 7 4.43 34.31 15.07
N TRP A 8 5.76 34.48 15.10
CA TRP A 8 6.50 34.74 16.33
C TRP A 8 6.41 36.23 16.68
N LYS A 9 5.45 36.56 17.56
CA LYS A 9 5.15 37.94 18.00
C LYS A 9 5.70 38.27 19.38
N THR A 10 5.79 37.28 20.26
CA THR A 10 6.22 37.44 21.65
C THR A 10 7.16 36.30 22.04
N THR A 11 8.18 36.56 22.84
CA THR A 11 9.08 35.50 23.36
C THR A 11 8.38 34.70 24.45
N GLU A 12 8.50 33.38 24.42
CA GLU A 12 7.89 32.45 25.38
C GLU A 12 8.41 32.65 26.82
N THR A 13 9.72 32.89 26.99
CA THR A 13 10.35 32.99 28.32
C THR A 13 10.31 34.38 28.94
N ARG A 14 10.50 35.44 28.14
CA ARG A 14 10.62 36.82 28.63
C ARG A 14 9.37 37.67 28.40
N GLY A 15 8.38 37.18 27.65
CA GLY A 15 7.18 37.96 27.31
C GLY A 15 7.41 39.22 26.47
N ILE A 16 8.62 39.43 25.91
CA ILE A 16 8.93 40.64 25.14
C ILE A 16 8.45 40.54 23.69
N LYS A 17 8.11 41.69 23.10
CA LYS A 17 7.72 41.81 21.70
C LYS A 17 8.89 41.45 20.79
N VAL A 18 8.64 40.57 19.83
CA VAL A 18 9.65 40.10 18.88
C VAL A 18 9.84 41.14 17.78
N THR A 19 11.05 41.70 17.71
CA THR A 19 11.48 42.63 16.65
C THR A 19 12.01 41.87 15.43
N ASN A 20 12.15 42.57 14.29
CA ASN A 20 12.72 41.97 13.07
C ASN A 20 14.18 41.55 13.26
N GLU A 21 14.96 42.31 14.05
CA GLU A 21 16.33 41.96 14.41
C GLU A 21 16.39 40.65 15.20
N LEU A 22 15.49 40.48 16.17
CA LEU A 22 15.40 39.25 16.95
C LEU A 22 15.03 38.04 16.07
N ARG A 23 14.13 38.23 15.10
CA ARG A 23 13.81 37.21 14.10
C ARG A 23 15.03 36.83 13.26
N ARG A 24 15.77 37.83 12.77
CA ARG A 24 16.98 37.60 11.96
C ARG A 24 18.03 36.84 12.76
N LYS A 25 18.35 37.32 13.97
CA LYS A 25 19.31 36.68 14.86
C LYS A 25 18.93 35.23 15.17
N ARG A 26 17.66 34.98 15.52
CA ARG A 26 17.18 33.62 15.80
C ARG A 26 17.25 32.71 14.57
N SER A 27 16.93 33.25 13.39
CA SER A 27 17.07 32.52 12.13
C SER A 27 18.52 32.15 11.87
N GLU A 28 19.47 33.05 12.08
CA GLU A 28 20.90 32.81 11.90
C GLU A 28 21.43 31.74 12.87
N GLU A 29 21.01 31.78 14.14
CA GLU A 29 21.33 30.76 15.14
C GLU A 29 20.87 29.36 14.70
N ILE A 30 19.60 29.25 14.28
CA ILE A 30 19.03 27.98 13.81
C ILE A 30 19.74 27.49 12.54
N VAL A 31 20.04 28.38 11.60
CA VAL A 31 20.74 28.02 10.36
C VAL A 31 22.15 27.51 10.67
N LYS A 32 22.91 28.20 11.53
CA LYS A 32 24.24 27.76 11.96
C LYS A 32 24.22 26.36 12.57
N GLU A 33 23.21 26.06 13.37
CA GLU A 33 23.02 24.72 13.92
C GLU A 33 22.68 23.69 12.84
N LEU A 34 21.77 23.99 11.92
CA LEU A 34 21.36 23.05 10.86
C LEU A 34 22.48 22.72 9.85
N ILE A 35 23.35 23.69 9.52
CA ILE A 35 24.47 23.47 8.60
C ILE A 35 25.69 22.83 9.28
N ASN A 36 25.64 22.59 10.60
CA ASN A 36 26.74 21.97 11.32
C ASN A 36 26.81 20.46 11.03
N HIS A 37 27.48 20.11 9.93
CA HIS A 37 27.64 18.72 9.50
C HIS A 37 28.34 17.84 10.54
N ASN A 38 29.27 18.39 11.33
CA ASN A 38 29.97 17.66 12.40
C ASN A 38 29.03 17.25 13.54
N LYS A 39 28.02 18.07 13.83
CA LYS A 39 26.99 17.78 14.83
C LYS A 39 26.03 16.69 14.37
N TRP A 40 25.55 16.78 13.13
CA TRP A 40 24.52 15.88 12.62
C TRP A 40 25.08 14.59 12.02
N LYS A 41 26.37 14.56 11.66
CA LYS A 41 27.14 13.38 11.21
C LYS A 41 26.49 12.53 10.12
N THR A 42 25.53 13.06 9.34
CA THR A 42 24.70 12.18 8.49
C THR A 42 24.25 12.85 7.20
N HIS A 43 24.58 12.20 6.08
CA HIS A 43 23.96 12.42 4.77
C HIS A 43 22.76 11.47 4.52
N GLY A 44 22.44 10.59 5.49
CA GLY A 44 21.42 9.54 5.32
C GLY A 44 20.50 9.28 6.52
N ARG A 45 20.57 10.08 7.59
CA ARG A 45 19.68 9.93 8.76
C ARG A 45 18.81 11.18 8.89
N SER A 46 17.51 10.97 9.05
CA SER A 46 16.58 12.07 9.34
C SER A 46 16.84 12.66 10.73
N LEU A 47 16.71 13.97 10.85
CA LEU A 47 16.70 14.66 12.15
C LEU A 47 15.40 14.34 12.87
N LYS A 48 15.50 13.99 14.16
CA LYS A 48 14.32 13.76 14.98
C LYS A 48 13.66 15.08 15.37
N ILE A 49 12.38 15.03 15.72
CA ILE A 49 11.63 16.23 16.13
C ILE A 49 12.25 16.86 17.36
N GLU A 50 12.69 16.06 18.34
CA GLU A 50 13.29 16.57 19.58
C GLU A 50 14.60 17.32 19.32
N ASP A 51 15.36 16.91 18.29
CA ASP A 51 16.59 17.58 17.88
C ASP A 51 16.31 18.96 17.28
N LEU A 52 15.21 19.07 16.53
CA LEU A 52 14.75 20.33 15.95
C LEU A 52 14.18 21.27 17.03
N GLU A 53 13.41 20.73 17.98
CA GLU A 53 12.90 21.50 19.13
C GLU A 53 14.03 22.05 19.99
N ARG A 54 15.11 21.28 20.19
CA ARG A 54 16.29 21.69 20.96
C ARG A 54 17.01 22.90 20.37
N ILE A 55 17.05 23.02 19.05
CA ILE A 55 17.61 24.21 18.38
C ILE A 55 16.58 25.35 18.28
N GLY A 56 15.36 25.15 18.77
CA GLY A 56 14.31 26.15 18.86
C GLY A 56 13.34 26.19 17.68
N LEU A 57 13.31 25.16 16.84
CA LEU A 57 12.25 24.98 15.86
C LEU A 57 11.08 24.27 16.53
N LYS A 58 9.98 25.00 16.75
CA LYS A 58 8.74 24.40 17.22
C LYS A 58 8.05 23.68 16.06
N ILE A 59 7.68 22.42 16.29
CA ILE A 59 6.98 21.59 15.32
C ILE A 59 5.56 21.39 15.83
N ASN A 60 4.58 21.65 14.96
CA ASN A 60 3.18 21.40 15.27
C ASN A 60 2.89 19.92 15.00
N TYR A 61 2.54 19.20 16.06
CA TYR A 61 2.08 17.81 16.00
C TYR A 61 0.67 17.78 15.43
N ILE A 62 0.51 17.19 14.25
CA ILE A 62 -0.81 16.99 13.62
C ILE A 62 -1.56 15.81 14.28
N ASP A 63 -0.83 14.92 14.92
CA ASP A 63 -1.22 13.65 15.52
C ASP A 63 -1.79 13.78 16.95
N LYS A 64 -1.52 14.87 17.67
CA LYS A 64 -1.97 15.06 19.06
C LYS A 64 -3.44 15.51 19.14
N GLY A 65 -4.37 14.56 19.14
CA GLY A 65 -5.77 14.75 19.55
C GLY A 65 -6.56 15.76 18.71
N SER A 66 -6.12 16.01 17.48
CA SER A 66 -6.80 16.90 16.54
C SER A 66 -7.68 16.10 15.58
N GLU A 67 -8.74 16.72 15.06
CA GLU A 67 -9.57 16.14 13.98
C GLU A 67 -8.70 15.74 12.77
N LEU A 68 -7.70 16.56 12.45
CA LEU A 68 -6.75 16.27 11.38
C LEU A 68 -5.93 15.00 11.67
N GLY A 69 -5.51 14.80 12.92
CA GLY A 69 -4.78 13.60 13.34
C GLY A 69 -5.59 12.33 13.18
N ASP A 70 -6.88 12.36 13.54
CA ASP A 70 -7.80 11.24 13.32
C ASP A 70 -7.93 10.90 11.83
N ILE A 71 -8.14 11.92 10.99
CA ILE A 71 -8.23 11.75 9.53
C ILE A 71 -6.96 11.10 8.97
N VAL A 72 -5.78 11.58 9.38
CA VAL A 72 -4.49 11.02 8.94
C VAL A 72 -4.33 9.56 9.37
N ASN A 73 -4.66 9.23 10.62
CA ASN A 73 -4.60 7.87 11.14
C ASN A 73 -5.56 6.91 10.42
N ARG A 74 -6.77 7.38 10.10
CA ARG A 74 -7.74 6.61 9.31
C ARG A 74 -7.24 6.33 7.90
N ILE A 75 -6.68 7.34 7.23
CA ILE A 75 -6.06 7.17 5.91
C ILE A 75 -4.92 6.15 5.98
N GLN A 76 -4.03 6.28 6.97
CA GLN A 76 -2.94 5.33 7.18
C GLN A 76 -3.46 3.90 7.37
N THR A 77 -4.50 3.72 8.19
CA THR A 77 -5.10 2.41 8.49
C THR A 77 -5.68 1.77 7.23
N ILE A 78 -6.43 2.53 6.43
CA ILE A 78 -7.00 2.06 5.16
C ILE A 78 -5.89 1.67 4.18
N ILE A 79 -4.88 2.51 4.03
CA ILE A 79 -3.73 2.23 3.15
C ILE A 79 -3.00 0.97 3.59
N TRP A 80 -2.79 0.79 4.90
CA TRP A 80 -2.16 -0.40 5.45
C TRP A 80 -3.01 -1.66 5.19
N MET A 81 -4.32 -1.60 5.42
CA MET A 81 -5.23 -2.70 5.10
C MET A 81 -5.20 -3.05 3.62
N LEU A 82 -5.18 -2.06 2.72
CA LEU A 82 -5.08 -2.27 1.27
C LEU A 82 -3.77 -2.97 0.89
N TYR A 83 -2.64 -2.51 1.42
CA TYR A 83 -1.34 -3.15 1.15
C TYR A 83 -1.25 -4.59 1.67
N ASN A 84 -1.90 -4.91 2.80
CA ASN A 84 -1.85 -6.27 3.34
C ASN A 84 -2.87 -7.23 2.71
N SER A 85 -4.01 -6.73 2.21
CA SER A 85 -5.10 -7.55 1.67
C SER A 85 -5.12 -7.68 0.16
N THR A 86 -4.32 -6.88 -0.57
CA THR A 86 -4.31 -6.82 -2.03
C THR A 86 -2.89 -6.87 -2.59
N GLY A 87 -2.76 -7.04 -3.91
CA GLY A 87 -1.48 -6.93 -4.61
C GLY A 87 -1.10 -5.50 -5.02
N ILE A 88 -1.70 -4.47 -4.40
CA ILE A 88 -1.35 -3.07 -4.63
C ILE A 88 0.05 -2.83 -4.03
N PHE A 89 0.95 -2.20 -4.79
CA PHE A 89 2.28 -1.82 -4.28
C PHE A 89 2.55 -0.31 -4.38
N LYS A 90 1.69 0.44 -5.08
CA LYS A 90 1.78 1.91 -5.15
C LYS A 90 0.41 2.54 -5.29
N ILE A 91 0.21 3.66 -4.61
CA ILE A 91 -1.02 4.46 -4.66
C ILE A 91 -0.62 5.91 -4.97
N PHE A 92 -1.21 6.49 -6.00
CA PHE A 92 -1.17 7.92 -6.28
C PHE A 92 -2.55 8.49 -6.01
N ALA A 93 -2.67 9.39 -5.04
CA ALA A 93 -3.95 9.96 -4.66
C ALA A 93 -3.85 11.49 -4.61
N THR A 94 -4.79 12.16 -5.27
CA THR A 94 -5.09 13.58 -5.13
C THR A 94 -6.48 13.73 -4.52
N GLU A 95 -6.97 14.96 -4.38
CA GLU A 95 -8.33 15.24 -3.92
C GLU A 95 -9.39 14.54 -4.81
N ARG A 96 -9.13 14.47 -6.12
CA ARG A 96 -10.13 14.03 -7.12
C ARG A 96 -9.82 12.67 -7.72
N GLU A 97 -8.55 12.31 -7.80
CA GLU A 97 -8.10 11.16 -8.58
C GLU A 97 -7.29 10.20 -7.73
N LYS A 98 -7.48 8.90 -7.96
CA LYS A 98 -6.75 7.83 -7.27
C LYS A 98 -6.34 6.77 -8.29
N ILE A 99 -5.03 6.59 -8.45
CA ILE A 99 -4.43 5.60 -9.34
C ILE A 99 -3.71 4.56 -8.49
N PHE A 100 -3.97 3.28 -8.75
CA PHE A 100 -3.38 2.16 -8.02
C PHE A 100 -2.50 1.35 -8.97
N ALA A 101 -1.26 1.09 -8.58
CA ALA A 101 -0.40 0.14 -9.28
C ALA A 101 -0.47 -1.21 -8.55
N THR A 102 -0.87 -2.24 -9.29
CA THR A 102 -0.97 -3.62 -8.82
C THR A 102 0.09 -4.48 -9.47
N ALA A 103 0.67 -5.42 -8.71
CA ALA A 103 1.71 -6.31 -9.23
C ALA A 103 1.16 -7.31 -10.26
N THR A 104 -0.15 -7.55 -10.25
CA THR A 104 -0.83 -8.33 -11.29
C THR A 104 -1.29 -7.41 -12.42
N PRO A 105 -0.97 -7.73 -13.68
CA PRO A 105 -1.52 -6.99 -14.80
C PRO A 105 -3.03 -7.21 -14.87
N ILE A 106 -3.78 -6.12 -15.03
CA ILE A 106 -5.24 -6.07 -15.29
C ILE A 106 -5.57 -6.65 -16.69
N SER A 107 -4.64 -7.38 -17.31
CA SER A 107 -4.86 -7.99 -18.61
C SER A 107 -5.73 -9.23 -18.46
N GLN A 108 -7.03 -9.00 -18.63
CA GLN A 108 -7.99 -9.97 -19.15
C GLN A 108 -8.40 -11.11 -18.20
N VAL A 109 -8.87 -10.78 -17.00
CA VAL A 109 -10.04 -11.52 -16.54
C VAL A 109 -11.21 -11.01 -17.38
N LYS A 110 -11.53 -11.68 -18.49
CA LYS A 110 -12.86 -11.55 -19.10
C LYS A 110 -13.85 -11.84 -17.97
N LYS A 111 -14.47 -10.79 -17.42
CA LYS A 111 -15.57 -10.92 -16.48
C LYS A 111 -16.74 -11.52 -17.25
N THR A 112 -16.80 -12.84 -17.33
CA THR A 112 -18.08 -13.49 -17.60
C THR A 112 -19.01 -13.06 -16.46
N PRO A 113 -20.21 -12.53 -16.74
CA PRO A 113 -21.13 -12.14 -15.68
C PRO A 113 -21.48 -13.38 -14.85
N LEU A 114 -20.90 -13.46 -13.65
CA LEU A 114 -21.12 -14.57 -12.72
C LEU A 114 -22.52 -14.37 -12.12
N ARG A 115 -23.45 -15.23 -12.56
CA ARG A 115 -24.79 -15.36 -11.98
C ARG A 115 -24.67 -15.79 -10.51
N HIS A 116 -25.46 -15.17 -9.64
CA HIS A 116 -25.57 -15.49 -8.22
C HIS A 116 -26.23 -16.87 -8.00
N GLY A 117 -25.50 -17.95 -8.27
CA GLY A 117 -25.85 -19.32 -7.88
C GLY A 117 -24.74 -19.91 -7.03
N LYS A 118 -25.06 -20.88 -6.16
CA LYS A 118 -24.05 -21.66 -5.40
C LYS A 118 -23.06 -22.27 -6.40
N MET A 119 -21.87 -21.71 -6.50
CA MET A 119 -20.83 -22.23 -7.38
C MET A 119 -20.03 -23.26 -6.59
N ASP A 120 -20.19 -24.53 -6.94
CA ASP A 120 -19.40 -25.62 -6.34
C ASP A 120 -18.02 -25.73 -6.99
N VAL A 121 -17.86 -25.14 -8.19
CA VAL A 121 -16.63 -25.12 -8.99
C VAL A 121 -16.47 -23.78 -9.72
N VAL A 122 -15.24 -23.25 -9.76
CA VAL A 122 -14.83 -22.09 -10.56
C VAL A 122 -13.82 -22.54 -11.62
N LYS A 123 -14.08 -22.22 -12.89
CA LYS A 123 -13.14 -22.44 -14.01
C LYS A 123 -12.43 -21.12 -14.33
N ILE A 124 -11.11 -21.15 -14.48
CA ILE A 124 -10.24 -20.00 -14.70
C ILE A 124 -9.37 -20.30 -15.93
N GLN A 125 -9.17 -19.31 -16.78
CA GLN A 125 -8.21 -19.39 -17.88
C GLN A 125 -7.18 -18.28 -17.67
N ILE A 126 -5.91 -18.66 -17.61
CA ILE A 126 -4.81 -17.75 -17.33
C ILE A 126 -3.84 -17.83 -18.49
N LYS A 127 -3.57 -16.69 -19.12
CA LYS A 127 -2.60 -16.60 -20.20
C LYS A 127 -1.21 -16.32 -19.63
N CYS A 128 -0.21 -17.11 -20.04
CA CYS A 128 1.17 -16.85 -19.67
C CYS A 128 1.68 -15.57 -20.33
N GLU A 129 2.35 -14.73 -19.56
CA GLU A 129 2.89 -13.44 -20.03
C GLU A 129 4.11 -13.59 -20.92
N LYS A 130 4.91 -14.66 -20.74
CA LYS A 130 6.13 -14.89 -21.51
C LYS A 130 5.90 -15.58 -22.84
N CYS A 131 5.11 -16.66 -22.87
CA CYS A 131 4.90 -17.45 -24.09
C CYS A 131 3.49 -17.32 -24.68
N GLY A 132 2.54 -16.74 -23.94
CA GLY A 132 1.15 -16.61 -24.40
C GLY A 132 0.30 -17.88 -24.27
N GLU A 133 0.84 -18.97 -23.72
CA GLU A 133 0.13 -20.24 -23.50
C GLU A 133 -1.06 -20.06 -22.55
N ILE A 134 -2.17 -20.75 -22.81
CA ILE A 134 -3.41 -20.59 -22.04
C ILE A 134 -3.57 -21.77 -21.07
N HIS A 135 -3.34 -21.52 -19.79
CA HIS A 135 -3.55 -22.49 -18.74
C HIS A 135 -5.00 -22.49 -18.28
N LYS A 136 -5.67 -23.64 -18.36
CA LYS A 136 -7.02 -23.87 -17.87
C LYS A 136 -6.95 -24.48 -16.48
N ILE A 137 -7.41 -23.74 -15.47
CA ILE A 137 -7.35 -24.13 -14.05
C ILE A 137 -8.77 -24.20 -13.48
N TYR A 138 -9.05 -25.13 -12.58
CA TYR A 138 -10.29 -25.16 -11.82
C TYR A 138 -10.05 -25.17 -10.30
N ALA A 139 -10.95 -24.53 -9.57
CA ALA A 139 -11.01 -24.53 -8.12
C ALA A 139 -12.36 -25.10 -7.65
N LYS A 140 -12.33 -26.09 -6.75
CA LYS A 140 -13.52 -26.71 -6.17
C LYS A 140 -13.74 -26.25 -4.73
N PHE A 141 -14.99 -26.17 -4.31
CA PHE A 141 -15.39 -25.82 -2.94
C PHE A 141 -16.09 -26.96 -2.21
N ILE A 142 -16.32 -28.09 -2.88
CA ILE A 142 -16.95 -29.29 -2.34
C ILE A 142 -16.03 -30.50 -2.61
N PRO A 143 -15.84 -31.40 -1.63
CA PRO A 143 -15.13 -32.66 -1.84
C PRO A 143 -16.02 -33.61 -2.64
N ASN A 144 -16.04 -33.48 -3.97
CA ASN A 144 -16.72 -34.43 -4.86
C ASN A 144 -15.73 -34.97 -5.90
N PRO A 145 -15.30 -36.24 -5.80
CA PRO A 145 -14.27 -36.83 -6.67
C PRO A 145 -14.70 -36.97 -8.14
N LYS A 146 -16.00 -36.88 -8.45
CA LYS A 146 -16.49 -36.89 -9.84
C LYS A 146 -16.11 -35.61 -10.59
N ILE A 147 -16.07 -34.49 -9.88
CA ILE A 147 -15.72 -33.17 -10.45
C ILE A 147 -14.27 -33.16 -10.96
N ASP A 148 -13.36 -33.78 -10.22
CA ASP A 148 -11.96 -33.87 -10.61
C ASP A 148 -11.78 -34.71 -11.88
N GLN A 149 -12.51 -35.83 -11.98
CA GLN A 149 -12.42 -36.72 -13.16
C GLN A 149 -13.02 -36.10 -14.41
N ASP A 150 -14.14 -35.37 -14.29
CA ASP A 150 -14.79 -34.75 -15.44
C ASP A 150 -13.99 -33.55 -15.97
N LEU A 151 -13.40 -32.76 -15.07
CA LEU A 151 -12.63 -31.56 -15.46
C LEU A 151 -11.21 -31.88 -15.92
N GLN A 152 -10.58 -32.93 -15.38
CA GLN A 152 -9.31 -33.43 -15.92
C GLN A 152 -9.49 -34.00 -17.34
N LYS A 153 -10.63 -34.66 -17.63
CA LYS A 153 -10.96 -35.10 -19.00
C LYS A 153 -11.20 -33.93 -19.97
N GLU A 154 -11.70 -32.80 -19.48
CA GLU A 154 -11.83 -31.55 -20.24
C GLU A 154 -10.49 -30.77 -20.39
N GLY A 155 -9.40 -31.28 -19.81
CA GLY A 155 -8.07 -30.67 -19.89
C GLY A 155 -7.84 -29.51 -18.92
N PHE A 156 -8.58 -29.44 -17.81
CA PHE A 156 -8.33 -28.48 -16.73
C PHE A 156 -7.42 -29.07 -15.66
N VAL A 157 -6.47 -28.26 -15.18
CA VAL A 157 -5.58 -28.60 -14.06
C VAL A 157 -6.20 -28.09 -12.75
N SER A 158 -6.06 -28.86 -11.67
CA SER A 158 -6.52 -28.41 -10.35
C SER A 158 -5.69 -27.23 -9.85
N PHE A 159 -6.30 -26.37 -9.03
CA PHE A 159 -5.60 -25.24 -8.44
C PHE A 159 -4.41 -25.72 -7.57
N PRO A 160 -3.16 -25.28 -7.82
CA PRO A 160 -1.99 -25.72 -7.05
C PRO A 160 -2.07 -25.33 -5.57
N LYS A 161 -1.64 -26.24 -4.67
CA LYS A 161 -1.62 -25.98 -3.21
C LYS A 161 -0.77 -24.77 -2.84
N ASP A 162 0.36 -24.60 -3.52
CA ASP A 162 1.31 -23.52 -3.29
C ASP A 162 0.94 -22.22 -3.99
N ALA A 163 -0.22 -22.16 -4.65
CA ALA A 163 -0.69 -21.04 -5.46
C ALA A 163 0.33 -20.57 -6.52
N LYS A 164 1.25 -21.46 -6.93
CA LYS A 164 2.27 -21.20 -7.96
C LYS A 164 2.05 -22.13 -9.13
N LEU A 165 1.95 -21.57 -10.33
CA LEU A 165 1.83 -22.34 -11.57
C LEU A 165 3.10 -22.13 -12.40
N VAL A 166 3.85 -23.19 -12.62
CA VAL A 166 5.01 -23.16 -13.51
C VAL A 166 4.53 -23.45 -14.93
N CYS A 167 4.68 -22.47 -15.82
CA CYS A 167 4.43 -22.64 -17.25
C CYS A 167 5.55 -23.48 -17.89
N GLU A 168 5.28 -24.14 -19.01
CA GLU A 168 6.27 -24.90 -19.79
C GLU A 168 7.47 -24.04 -20.24
N CYS A 169 7.30 -22.73 -20.37
CA CYS A 169 8.38 -21.79 -20.64
C CYS A 169 9.28 -21.46 -19.43
N GLY A 170 9.04 -22.10 -18.27
CA GLY A 170 9.77 -21.86 -17.02
C GLY A 170 9.37 -20.59 -16.27
N TYR A 171 8.29 -19.91 -16.67
CA TYR A 171 7.74 -18.76 -15.95
C TYR A 171 6.84 -19.21 -14.80
N GLU A 172 7.09 -18.70 -13.60
CA GLU A 172 6.27 -18.95 -12.41
C GLU A 172 5.18 -17.88 -12.31
N ILE A 173 3.92 -18.30 -12.39
CA ILE A 173 2.74 -17.45 -12.25
C ILE A 173 2.24 -17.57 -10.82
N ASP A 174 2.28 -16.45 -10.08
CA ASP A 174 1.72 -16.35 -8.73
C ASP A 174 0.20 -16.17 -8.79
N LEU A 175 -0.51 -17.18 -8.28
CA LEU A 175 -1.97 -17.26 -8.21
C LEU A 175 -2.52 -16.85 -6.83
N THR A 176 -1.68 -16.37 -5.91
CA THR A 176 -2.10 -15.99 -4.55
C THR A 176 -3.18 -14.90 -4.57
N GLY A 177 -3.03 -13.90 -5.44
CA GLY A 177 -4.05 -12.86 -5.62
C GLY A 177 -5.39 -13.42 -6.15
N ILE A 178 -5.32 -14.36 -7.10
CA ILE A 178 -6.49 -15.01 -7.70
C ILE A 178 -7.19 -15.90 -6.66
N ARG A 179 -6.43 -16.62 -5.83
CA ARG A 179 -6.97 -17.40 -4.71
C ARG A 179 -7.77 -16.52 -3.76
N ASN A 180 -7.20 -15.40 -3.33
CA ASN A 180 -7.86 -14.48 -2.40
C ASN A 180 -9.14 -13.88 -3.01
N GLU A 181 -9.12 -13.51 -4.29
CA GLU A 181 -10.29 -12.99 -4.98
C GLU A 181 -11.41 -14.03 -5.09
N ILE A 182 -11.07 -15.28 -5.37
CA ILE A 182 -12.02 -16.40 -5.46
C ILE A 182 -12.62 -16.73 -4.10
N GLU A 183 -11.79 -16.86 -3.06
CA GLU A 183 -12.28 -17.16 -1.70
C GLU A 183 -13.16 -16.02 -1.15
N THR A 184 -12.80 -14.76 -1.44
CA THR A 184 -13.59 -13.58 -1.05
C THR A 184 -14.95 -13.54 -1.74
N LYS A 185 -14.99 -13.81 -3.06
CA LYS A 185 -16.24 -13.81 -3.83
C LYS A 185 -17.14 -15.01 -3.50
N ALA A 186 -16.55 -16.19 -3.31
CA ALA A 186 -17.30 -17.41 -3.02
C ALA A 186 -17.69 -17.54 -1.53
N LYS A 187 -17.09 -16.73 -0.64
CA LYS A 187 -17.20 -16.86 0.83
C LYS A 187 -16.88 -18.28 1.33
N ARG A 188 -16.05 -19.03 0.60
CA ARG A 188 -15.68 -20.43 0.85
C ARG A 188 -14.22 -20.64 0.48
N LYS A 189 -13.53 -21.52 1.20
CA LYS A 189 -12.12 -21.88 0.93
C LYS A 189 -12.03 -22.92 -0.18
N ILE A 190 -11.01 -22.81 -1.03
CA ILE A 190 -10.72 -23.78 -2.08
C ILE A 190 -10.27 -25.10 -1.42
N ILE A 191 -10.77 -26.22 -1.93
CA ILE A 191 -10.37 -27.57 -1.54
C ILE A 191 -9.48 -28.14 -2.65
N PHE A 192 -8.41 -28.82 -2.25
CA PHE A 192 -7.43 -29.44 -3.14
C PHE A 192 -7.75 -30.91 -3.35
#